data_AF-A0A960LFU4-F1
#
_entry.id   AF-A0A960LFU4-F1
#
_cell.length_a   1.000
_cell.length_b   1.000
_cell.length_c   1.000
_cell.angle_alpha   90.00
_cell.angle_beta   90.00
_cell.angle_gamma   90.00
#
_symmetry.space_group_name_H-M   'P 1'
#
loop_
_entity.id
_entity.type
_entity.pdbx_description
1 polymer ?
#
loop_
_entity_poly.entity_id
_entity_poly.type
_entity_poly.pdbx_seq_one_letter_code
_entity_poly.pdbx_strand_id
1 'polypeptide(L)' 'MPGQPGRKFACAATRKVGSAVVRNYHRRKLKEFYRLNKSLWPQDGHIFCLFRSKVEDWPSFEKRLSALLNSLP' A
#
# COMPACT_ATOMS: atom_id res chain seq x y z
N MET A 1 -19.45 -22.08 2.39
CA MET A 1 -18.94 -21.16 3.44
C MET A 1 -19.34 -19.76 3.05
N PRO A 2 -20.14 -19.02 3.85
CA PRO A 2 -20.54 -17.67 3.50
C PRO A 2 -19.27 -16.81 3.43
N GLY A 3 -19.00 -16.26 2.25
CA GLY A 3 -17.81 -15.45 2.00
C GLY A 3 -17.85 -14.22 2.89
N GLN A 4 -16.86 -14.09 3.78
CA GLN A 4 -16.59 -12.80 4.40
C GLN A 4 -16.51 -11.75 3.27
N PRO A 5 -17.15 -10.57 3.42
CA PRO A 5 -17.06 -9.52 2.41
C PRO A 5 -15.58 -9.23 2.17
N GLY A 6 -15.06 -9.73 1.04
CA GLY A 6 -13.62 -9.80 0.82
C GLY A 6 -13.04 -8.41 0.84
N ARG A 7 -12.12 -8.14 1.78
CA ARG A 7 -11.44 -6.85 1.89
C ARG A 7 -10.81 -6.49 0.55
N LYS A 8 -11.12 -5.30 0.05
CA LYS A 8 -10.55 -4.77 -1.18
C LYS A 8 -9.38 -3.87 -0.83
N PHE A 9 -8.23 -4.17 -1.43
CA PHE A 9 -7.06 -3.30 -1.43
C PHE A 9 -6.87 -2.73 -2.84
N ALA A 10 -6.81 -1.41 -2.94
CA ALA A 10 -6.53 -0.71 -4.18
C ALA A 10 -5.41 0.31 -3.98
N CYS A 11 -4.63 0.53 -5.04
CA CYS A 11 -3.57 1.52 -5.01
C CYS A 11 -3.48 2.28 -6.34
N ALA A 12 -3.19 3.58 -6.23
CA ALA A 12 -3.00 4.46 -7.36
C ALA A 12 -1.72 5.28 -7.19
N ALA A 13 -1.14 5.72 -8.31
CA ALA A 13 0.00 6.62 -8.30
C ALA A 13 -0.29 7.78 -9.24
N THR A 14 -0.15 9.00 -8.73
CA THR A 14 -0.37 10.22 -9.52
C THR A 14 0.69 10.36 -10.62
N ARG A 15 0.42 11.17 -11.66
CA ARG A 15 1.37 11.43 -12.74
C ARG A 15 2.69 12.03 -12.24
N LYS A 16 2.66 12.79 -11.13
CA LYS A 16 3.82 13.41 -10.46
C LYS A 16 4.87 12.42 -9.96
N VAL A 17 4.49 11.15 -9.74
CA VAL A 17 5.39 10.11 -9.26
C VAL A 17 6.46 9.74 -10.30
N GLY A 18 6.16 9.89 -11.60
CA GLY A 18 7.09 9.59 -12.69
C GLY A 18 6.42 8.84 -13.84
N SER A 19 7.23 8.17 -14.66
CA SER A 19 6.79 7.42 -15.84
C SER A 19 5.83 6.26 -15.50
N ALA A 20 5.14 5.71 -16.50
CA ALA A 20 4.23 4.59 -16.30
C ALA A 20 4.90 3.37 -15.64
N VAL A 21 6.17 3.10 -16.01
CA VAL A 21 6.98 2.03 -15.43
C VAL A 21 7.25 2.28 -13.95
N VAL A 22 7.68 3.49 -13.58
CA VAL A 22 7.92 3.89 -12.19
C VAL A 22 6.64 3.77 -11.35
N ARG A 23 5.51 4.25 -11.87
CA ARG A 23 4.20 4.13 -11.21
C ARG A 23 3.77 2.67 -11.03
N ASN A 24 3.98 1.82 -12.03
CA ASN A 24 3.70 0.38 -11.95
C ASN A 24 4.59 -0.31 -10.92
N TYR A 25 5.88 0.03 -10.89
CA TYR A 25 6.82 -0.48 -9.91
C TYR A 25 6.36 -0.17 -8.48
N HIS A 26 5.98 1.09 -8.20
CA HIS A 26 5.51 1.46 -6.85
C HIS A 26 4.20 0.77 -6.47
N ARG A 27 3.25 0.65 -7.41
CA ARG A 27 2.01 -0.11 -7.18
C ARG A 27 2.30 -1.58 -6.88
N ARG A 28 3.25 -2.20 -7.59
CA ARG A 28 3.64 -3.60 -7.38
C ARG A 28 4.25 -3.78 -5.99
N LYS A 29 5.20 -2.91 -5.61
CA LYS A 29 5.82 -2.92 -4.29
C LYS A 29 4.81 -2.78 -3.16
N LEU A 30 3.84 -1.86 -3.29
CA LEU A 30 2.82 -1.70 -2.26
C LEU A 30 1.87 -2.91 -2.17
N LYS A 31 1.47 -3.49 -3.30
CA LYS A 31 0.66 -4.73 -3.32
C LYS A 31 1.41 -5.89 -2.67
N GLU A 32 2.71 -5.99 -2.92
CA GLU A 32 3.58 -6.99 -2.31
C GLU A 32 3.67 -6.78 -0.79
N PHE A 33 3.92 -5.55 -0.34
CA PHE A 33 3.94 -5.21 1.08
C PHE A 33 2.59 -5.50 1.76
N TYR A 34 1.46 -5.16 1.12
CA TYR A 34 0.13 -5.53 1.62
C TYR A 34 -0.05 -7.04 1.72
N ARG A 35 0.37 -7.80 0.70
CA ARG A 35 0.25 -9.26 0.67
C ARG A 35 1.06 -9.93 1.78
N LEU A 36 2.27 -9.45 2.04
CA LEU A 36 3.19 -10.01 3.04
C LEU A 36 2.82 -9.61 4.47
N ASN A 37 2.26 -8.41 4.65
CA ASN A 37 2.00 -7.84 5.98
C ASN A 37 0.51 -7.63 6.27
N LYS A 38 -0.37 -8.50 5.76
CA LYS A 38 -1.85 -8.32 5.88
C LYS A 38 -2.35 -8.05 7.31
N SER A 39 -1.64 -8.55 8.32
CA SER A 39 -1.97 -8.35 9.74
C SER A 39 -1.72 -6.92 10.23
N LEU A 40 -0.78 -6.19 9.63
CA LEU A 40 -0.47 -4.80 10.01
C LEU A 40 -1.52 -3.80 9.52
N TRP A 41 -2.32 -4.18 8.53
CA TRP A 41 -3.30 -3.28 7.93
C TRP A 41 -4.60 -3.27 8.75
N PRO A 42 -5.33 -2.15 8.78
CA PRO A 42 -6.65 -2.09 9.41
C PRO A 42 -7.55 -3.22 8.93
N GLN A 43 -8.13 -3.93 9.88
CA GLN A 43 -8.93 -5.12 9.63
C GLN A 43 -10.39 -4.77 9.27
N ASP A 44 -10.81 -3.54 9.53
CA ASP A 44 -12.17 -3.07 9.27
C ASP A 44 -12.18 -2.09 8.08
N GLY A 45 -12.69 -2.56 6.94
CA GLY A 45 -12.97 -1.72 5.78
C GLY A 45 -12.15 -2.00 4.52
N HIS A 46 -12.33 -1.13 3.53
CA HIS A 46 -11.60 -1.13 2.26
C HIS A 46 -10.43 -0.16 2.32
N ILE A 47 -9.29 -0.58 1.77
CA ILE A 47 -8.05 0.18 1.84
C ILE A 47 -7.73 0.74 0.46
N PHE A 48 -7.55 2.06 0.38
CA PHE A 48 -7.06 2.74 -0.80
C PHE A 48 -5.80 3.55 -0.49
N CYS A 49 -4.72 3.27 -1.22
CA CYS A 49 -3.46 3.99 -1.06
C CYS A 49 -3.12 4.83 -2.31
N LEU A 50 -2.75 6.08 -2.09
CA LEU A 50 -2.41 7.03 -3.15
C LEU A 50 -0.95 7.50 -3.05
N PHE A 51 -0.13 7.18 -4.04
CA PHE A 51 1.22 7.75 -4.18
C PHE A 51 1.15 9.15 -4.81
N ARG A 52 1.58 10.14 -4.02
CA ARG A 52 1.67 11.55 -4.46
C ARG A 52 3.09 11.96 -4.86
N SER A 53 4.10 11.23 -4.40
CA SER A 53 5.52 11.49 -4.68
C SER A 53 6.25 10.19 -5.04
N LYS A 54 7.42 10.34 -5.67
CA LYS A 54 8.33 9.24 -5.94
C LYS A 54 8.91 8.73 -4.62
N VAL A 55 8.98 7.41 -4.47
CA VAL A 55 9.68 6.76 -3.36
C VAL A 55 11.08 6.41 -3.84
N GLU A 56 12.11 6.98 -3.22
CA GLU A 56 13.50 6.69 -3.63
C GLU A 56 14.03 5.43 -2.98
N ASP A 57 13.78 5.26 -1.68
CA ASP A 57 14.22 4.09 -0.92
C ASP A 57 13.02 3.33 -0.33
N TRP A 58 12.76 2.13 -0.89
CA TRP A 58 11.64 1.29 -0.47
C TRP A 58 11.80 0.70 0.93
N PRO A 59 12.95 0.11 1.31
CA PRO A 59 13.18 -0.36 2.68
C PRO A 59 12.89 0.69 3.77
N SER A 60 13.38 1.92 3.61
CA SER A 60 13.08 2.99 4.57
C SER A 60 11.61 3.40 4.54
N PHE A 61 11.00 3.43 3.36
CA PHE A 61 9.58 3.73 3.22
C PHE A 61 8.70 2.66 3.89
N GLU A 62 9.02 1.38 3.73
CA GLU A 62 8.31 0.27 4.37
C GLU A 62 8.40 0.36 5.88
N LYS A 63 9.58 0.67 6.45
CA LYS A 63 9.71 0.89 7.90
C LYS A 63 8.81 2.03 8.40
N ARG A 64 8.79 3.16 7.69
CA ARG A 64 7.93 4.31 8.02
C ARG A 64 6.45 3.96 7.90
N LEU A 65 6.08 3.22 6.85
CA LEU A 65 4.70 2.79 6.62
C LEU A 65 4.24 1.80 7.70
N SER A 66 5.06 0.81 8.06
CA SER A 66 4.77 -0.11 9.16
C SER A 66 4.58 0.62 10.48
N ALA A 67 5.45 1.59 10.80
CA ALA A 67 5.31 2.40 11.99
C ALA A 67 4.00 3.21 12.00
N LEU A 68 3.65 3.81 10.86
CA LEU A 68 2.39 4.54 10.70
C LEU A 68 1.18 3.62 10.89
N LEU A 69 1.19 2.43 10.26
CA LEU A 69 0.09 1.48 10.37
C LEU A 69 -0.11 0.98 11.81
N ASN A 70 0.98 0.75 12.55
CA ASN A 70 0.91 0.39 13.97
C ASN A 70 0.42 1.54 14.87
N SER A 71 0.54 2.79 14.43
CA SER A 71 0.02 3.96 15.17
C SER A 71 -1.44 4.28 14.86
N LEU A 72 -2.05 3.60 13.87
CA LEU A 72 -3.47 3.78 13.59
C LEU A 72 -4.28 3.09 14.71
N PRO A 73 -5.31 3.76 15.25
CA PRO A 73 -6.20 3.19 16.26
C PRO A 73 -7.06 2.04 15.71
#